data_AF-A0A969F7Y4-F1
#
_entry.id   AF-A0A969F7Y4-F1
#
_cell.length_a   1.000
_cell.length_b   1.000
_cell.length_c   1.000
_cell.angle_alpha   90.00
_cell.angle_beta   90.00
_cell.angle_gamma   90.00
#
_symmetry.space_group_name_H-M   'P 1'
#
loop_
_entity.id
_entity.type
_entity.pdbx_description
1 polymer ?
#
loop_
_entity_poly.entity_id
_entity_poly.type
_entity_poly.pdbx_seq_one_letter_code
_entity_poly.pdbx_strand_id
1 'polypeptide(L)' 'MLTTVQAIVEDNQIKLLEAVPLRAGQRLLITFLNDSEAQFWVDASQSSLDVIWDNEEDDTYAQLLKG' A
#
# COMPACT_ATOMS: atom_id res chain seq x y z
N MET A 1 -29.32 7.79 2.94
CA MET A 1 -28.02 8.36 2.55
C MET A 1 -26.95 7.54 3.24
N LEU A 2 -25.97 7.00 2.51
CA LEU A 2 -24.87 6.22 3.07
C LEU A 2 -23.75 7.18 3.47
N THR A 3 -23.21 7.05 4.68
CA THR A 3 -22.04 7.79 5.14
C THR A 3 -20.89 6.82 5.28
N THR A 4 -19.81 7.05 4.53
CA THR A 4 -18.58 6.26 4.61
C THR A 4 -17.62 6.95 5.57
N VAL A 5 -17.04 6.19 6.49
CA VAL A 5 -16.10 6.69 7.50
C VAL A 5 -14.88 5.78 7.46
N GLN A 6 -13.69 6.38 7.44
CA GLN A 6 -12.44 5.62 7.46
C GLN A 6 -12.15 5.09 8.87
N ALA A 7 -11.58 3.89 8.93
CA ALA A 7 -11.25 3.23 10.19
C ALA A 7 -10.01 2.35 10.02
N ILE A 8 -9.30 2.11 11.12
CA ILE A 8 -8.15 1.21 11.18
C ILE A 8 -8.39 0.14 12.24
N VAL A 9 -7.68 -0.98 12.10
CA VAL A 9 -7.63 -2.01 13.14
C VAL A 9 -6.41 -1.74 14.03
N GLU A 10 -6.64 -1.53 15.32
CA GLU A 10 -5.59 -1.37 16.33
C GLU A 10 -6.01 -2.14 17.59
N ASP A 11 -5.11 -2.94 18.17
CA ASP A 11 -5.38 -3.79 19.33
C ASP A 11 -6.61 -4.71 19.17
N ASN A 12 -6.79 -5.26 17.96
CA ASN A 12 -7.95 -6.09 17.60
C ASN A 12 -9.31 -5.36 17.75
N GLN A 13 -9.29 -4.02 17.70
CA GLN A 13 -10.47 -3.16 17.73
C GLN A 13 -10.51 -2.26 16.49
N ILE A 14 -11.71 -1.93 16.04
CA ILE A 14 -11.91 -0.96 14.95
C ILE A 14 -11.92 0.43 15.56
N LYS A 15 -10.96 1.28 15.16
CA LYS A 15 -10.90 2.69 15.55
C LYS A 15 -11.30 3.56 14.36
N LEU A 16 -12.36 4.35 14.53
CA LEU A 16 -12.77 5.34 13.53
C LEU A 16 -11.76 6.48 13.49
N LEU A 17 -11.35 6.89 12.30
CA LEU A 17 -10.43 8.01 12.10
C LEU A 17 -11.13 9.37 12.25
N GLU A 18 -12.46 9.37 12.15
CA GLU A 18 -13.30 10.56 12.29
C GLU A 18 -14.31 10.37 13.43
N ALA A 19 -14.60 11.45 14.15
CA ALA A 19 -15.59 11.45 15.21
C ALA A 19 -17.00 11.40 14.62
N VAL A 20 -17.64 10.24 14.70
CA VAL A 20 -19.01 10.02 14.22
C VAL A 20 -19.89 9.52 15.36
N PRO A 21 -21.09 10.08 15.55
CA PRO A 21 -21.98 9.64 16.63
C PRO A 21 -22.50 8.23 16.37
N LEU A 22 -22.03 7.27 17.16
CA LEU A 22 -22.51 5.89 17.14
C LEU A 22 -23.66 5.71 18.14
N ARG A 23 -24.70 4.99 17.73
CA ARG A 23 -25.84 4.65 18.60
C ARG A 23 -25.84 3.15 18.91
N ALA A 24 -26.28 2.79 20.11
CA ALA A 24 -26.44 1.39 20.49
C ALA A 24 -27.40 0.68 19.50
N GLY A 25 -26.99 -0.50 19.01
CA GLY A 25 -27.76 -1.29 18.04
C GLY A 25 -27.72 -0.78 16.59
N GLN A 26 -26.90 0.23 16.29
CA GLN A 26 -26.75 0.73 14.92
C GLN A 26 -26.12 -0.34 14.02
N ARG A 27 -26.73 -0.59 12.86
CA ARG A 27 -26.18 -1.48 11.83
C ARG A 27 -25.13 -0.74 11.02
N LEU A 28 -23.96 -1.34 10.88
CA LEU A 28 -22.86 -0.83 10.08
C LEU A 28 -22.55 -1.83 8.95
N LEU A 29 -22.11 -1.31 7.81
CA LEU A 29 -21.54 -2.08 6.72
C LEU A 29 -20.03 -1.82 6.73
N ILE A 30 -19.24 -2.89 6.78
CA ILE A 30 -17.78 -2.82 6.82
C ILE A 30 -17.26 -3.26 5.46
N THR A 31 -16.43 -2.42 4.85
CA THR A 31 -15.69 -2.75 3.64
C THR A 31 -14.20 -2.77 4.01
N PHE A 32 -13.54 -3.89 3.77
CA PHE A 32 -12.09 -3.99 3.94
C PHE A 32 -11.41 -3.34 2.73
N LEU A 33 -10.57 -2.34 3.00
CA LEU A 33 -9.70 -1.76 2.00
C LEU A 33 -8.50 -2.70 1.84
N ASN A 34 -8.24 -3.13 0.61
CA ASN A 34 -7.13 -4.01 0.30
C ASN A 34 -5.99 -3.14 -0.23
N ASP A 35 -4.86 -3.09 0.48
CA ASP A 35 -3.66 -2.36 0.02
C ASP A 35 -2.96 -3.09 -1.14
N SER A 36 -3.57 -4.13 -1.70
CA SER A 36 -3.06 -4.94 -2.80
C SER A 36 -2.77 -4.15 -4.07
N GLU A 37 -3.32 -2.95 -4.25
CA GLU A 37 -2.92 -2.06 -5.36
C GLU A 37 -1.45 -1.68 -5.26
N ALA A 38 -0.91 -1.42 -4.06
CA ALA A 38 0.50 -1.11 -3.91
C ALA A 38 1.37 -2.30 -4.33
N GLN A 39 1.01 -3.51 -3.90
CA GLN A 39 1.70 -4.73 -4.30
C GLN A 39 1.56 -4.99 -5.81
N PHE A 40 0.38 -4.75 -6.39
CA PHE A 40 0.16 -4.87 -7.83
C PHE A 40 1.05 -3.90 -8.63
N TRP A 41 1.16 -2.64 -8.21
CA TRP A 41 2.04 -1.66 -8.86
C TRP A 41 3.52 -1.98 -8.66
N VAL A 42 3.91 -2.50 -7.50
CA VAL A 42 5.26 -3.02 -7.25
C VAL A 42 5.57 -4.18 -8.21
N ASP A 43 4.71 -5.19 -8.27
CA ASP A 43 4.91 -6.37 -9.11
C ASP A 43 4.92 -6.00 -10.61
N ALA A 44 4.03 -5.12 -11.05
CA ALA A 44 3.97 -4.68 -12.45
C ALA A 44 5.20 -3.87 -12.86
N SER A 45 5.68 -2.98 -11.99
CA SER A 45 6.86 -2.15 -12.27
C SER A 45 8.18 -2.92 -12.21
N GLN A 46 8.24 -4.01 -11.45
CA GLN A 46 9.44 -4.86 -11.31
C GLN A 46 9.98 -5.33 -12.66
N SER A 47 9.10 -5.79 -13.57
CA SER A 47 9.50 -6.26 -14.91
C SER A 47 10.19 -5.19 -15.77
N SER A 48 9.83 -3.91 -15.60
CA SER A 48 10.45 -2.80 -16.31
C SER A 48 11.75 -2.35 -15.65
N LEU A 49 11.84 -2.46 -14.32
CA LEU A 49 13.05 -2.19 -13.56
C LEU A 49 14.14 -3.22 -13.86
N ASP A 50 13.80 -4.51 -13.92
CA ASP A 50 14.76 -5.58 -14.24
C ASP A 50 15.45 -5.34 -15.59
N VAL A 51 14.75 -4.81 -16.59
CA VAL A 51 15.31 -4.48 -17.92
C VAL A 51 16.27 -3.28 -17.90
N ILE A 52 16.07 -2.33 -16.99
CA ILE A 52 16.89 -1.11 -16.90
C ILE A 52 18.07 -1.31 -15.95
N TRP A 53 17.87 -2.06 -14.87
CA TRP A 53 18.86 -2.26 -13.80
C TRP A 53 19.83 -3.41 -14.07
N ASP A 54 19.44 -4.40 -14.89
CA ASP A 54 20.31 -5.51 -15.34
C ASP A 54 21.01 -5.14 -16.67
N ASN A 55 21.53 -3.90 -16.75
CA ASN A 55 22.30 -3.44 -17.89
C ASN A 55 23.80 -3.57 -17.59
N GLU A 56 24.47 -4.48 -18.30
CA GLU A 56 25.93 -4.71 -18.22
C GLU A 56 26.76 -3.44 -18.43
N GLU A 57 26.22 -2.37 -19.04
CA GLU A 57 26.93 -1.09 -19.17
C GLU A 57 27.12 -0.35 -17.84
N ASP A 58 26.23 -0.52 -16.85
CA ASP A 58 26.29 0.18 -15.55
C ASP A 58 27.36 -0.44 -14.61
N ASP A 59 27.78 -1.68 -14.88
CA ASP A 59 28.90 -2.34 -14.20
C ASP A 59 30.26 -1.69 -14.52
N THR A 60 30.35 -0.91 -15.59
CA THR A 60 31.58 -0.20 -15.98
C THR A 60 31.98 0.84 -14.93
N TYR A 61 31.00 1.55 -14.34
CA TYR A 61 31.27 2.54 -13.30
C TYR A 61 31.77 1.89 -12.00
N ALA A 62 31.23 0.71 -11.67
CA ALA A 62 31.67 -0.09 -10.52
C ALA A 62 33.11 -0.64 -10.68
N GLN A 63 33.56 -0.86 -11.92
CA GLN A 63 34.93 -1.29 -12.21
C GLN A 63 35.94 -0.15 -12.13
N LEU A 64 35.57 1.07 -12.54
CA LEU A 64 36.45 2.26 -12.49
C LEU A 64 36.77 2.71 -11.06
N LEU A 65 35.90 2.44 -10.08
CA LEU A 65 36.12 2.73 -8.65
C LEU A 65 37.14 1.80 -7.98
N LYS A 66 37.53 0.69 -8.63
CA LYS A 66 38.53 -0.28 -8.11
C LYS A 66 39.94 -0.04 -8.70
N GLY A 67 40.12 1.00 -9.51
CA GLY A 67 41.40 1.38 -10.13
C GLY A 67 42.18 2.42 -9.34
#